data_AF-A0AA35SUF6-F1
#
_entry.id   AF-A0AA35SUF6-F1
#
_cell.length_a   1.000
_cell.length_b   1.000
_cell.length_c   1.000
_cell.angle_alpha   90.00
_cell.angle_beta   90.00
_cell.angle_gamma   90.00
#
_symmetry.space_group_name_H-M   'P 1'
#
loop_
_entity.id
_entity.type
_entity.pdbx_description
1 polymer ?
#
loop_
_entity_poly.entity_id
_entity_poly.type
_entity_poly.pdbx_seq_one_letter_code
_entity_poly.pdbx_strand_id
1 'polypeptide(L)'
;MHRLRACVSWQLMRMRVGSTATRSYSPLSCCWMEVTRRNFPSALLEISSLLPRSCLVSFDCEFTGLRGNDTREEWEDTPEERYSKLRDGCSEFCLIQYGICLFVKQENEYEVFPFNFYLFPCHSLGRRLDRCFRCQPSSLKLLSNSGLDFNKWIREGIPYMRETDELWWKRRRKEAEEPSDEELNQCLGFSRVFKIIADSNIPVVGHSVLLDLLHTYSHFIDDLPKVQIGT
;
A
#
# COMPACT_ATOMS: atom_id res chain seq x y z
N MET A 1 25.71 -8.01 22.16
CA MET A 1 25.98 -7.50 20.81
C MET A 1 24.65 -7.33 20.08
N HIS A 2 24.32 -6.07 19.79
CA HIS A 2 23.25 -5.48 18.97
C HIS A 2 21.96 -6.26 18.66
N ARG A 3 20.86 -5.89 19.36
CA ARG A 3 19.48 -6.09 18.91
C ARG A 3 19.11 -4.98 17.92
N LEU A 4 18.91 -5.32 16.65
CA LEU A 4 18.25 -4.45 15.67
C LEU A 4 16.75 -4.43 15.99
N ARG A 5 16.30 -3.36 16.67
CA ARG A 5 14.89 -2.97 16.72
C ARG A 5 14.64 -2.01 15.55
N ALA A 6 14.16 -2.52 14.43
CA ALA A 6 13.64 -1.73 13.33
C ALA A 6 12.20 -2.18 13.06
N CYS A 7 11.28 -1.68 13.87
CA CYS A 7 9.84 -1.69 13.63
C CYS A 7 9.26 -0.72 14.65
N VAL A 8 9.34 0.58 14.35
CA VAL A 8 8.74 1.62 15.18
C VAL A 8 8.07 2.60 14.25
N SER A 9 6.75 2.39 14.12
CA SER A 9 5.71 3.41 14.17
C SER A 9 5.98 4.71 13.40
N TRP A 10 5.13 4.95 12.42
CA TRP A 10 4.85 6.24 11.78
C TRP A 10 4.77 7.47 12.71
N GLN A 11 4.66 7.30 14.04
CA GLN A 11 4.76 8.40 15.01
C GLN A 11 6.11 9.13 15.03
N LEU A 12 7.19 8.55 14.49
CA LEU A 12 8.52 9.16 14.51
C LEU A 12 8.92 9.94 13.24
N MET A 13 8.08 9.97 12.19
CA MET A 13 8.34 10.80 11.01
C MET A 13 7.99 12.28 11.27
N ARG A 14 8.59 12.88 12.30
CA ARG A 14 8.74 14.34 12.38
C ARG A 14 9.87 14.74 11.44
N MET A 15 9.54 15.06 10.19
CA MET A 15 10.47 15.76 9.31
C MET A 15 10.78 17.13 9.93
N ARG A 16 11.93 17.25 10.61
CA ARG A 16 12.57 18.53 10.89
C ARG A 16 13.26 18.99 9.60
N VAL A 17 12.59 19.83 8.83
CA VAL A 17 13.26 20.63 7.80
C VAL A 17 13.83 21.88 8.47
N GLY A 18 15.16 22.05 8.37
CA GLY A 18 15.87 23.32 8.54
C GLY A 18 15.95 23.94 9.95
N SER A 19 17.08 23.75 10.63
CA SER A 19 17.55 24.73 11.62
C SER A 19 17.99 25.99 10.90
N THR A 20 17.23 27.08 11.04
CA THR A 20 17.67 28.43 11.48
C THR A 20 16.58 29.44 11.15
N ALA A 21 15.71 29.72 12.12
CA ALA A 21 15.12 31.04 12.43
C ALA A 21 13.93 30.82 13.37
N THR A 22 14.03 31.42 14.55
CA THR A 22 12.95 31.51 15.53
C THR A 22 11.72 32.18 14.93
N ARG A 23 10.70 31.39 14.60
CA ARG A 23 9.32 31.87 14.48
C ARG A 23 8.40 30.81 15.06
N SER A 24 7.57 31.23 16.00
CA SER A 24 6.57 30.43 16.70
C SER A 24 5.65 29.71 15.71
N TYR A 25 5.88 28.42 15.51
CA TYR A 25 4.95 27.55 14.80
C TYR A 25 3.69 27.35 15.66
N SER A 26 2.56 27.85 15.18
CA SER A 26 1.23 27.50 15.68
C SER A 26 0.89 26.05 15.24
N PRO A 27 0.40 25.18 16.15
CA PRO A 27 0.26 23.74 15.92
C PRO A 27 -1.05 23.35 15.20
N LEU A 28 -1.45 24.07 14.15
CA LEU A 28 -2.69 23.78 13.45
C LEU A 28 -2.45 22.91 12.20
N SER A 29 -2.94 21.68 12.33
CA SER A 29 -3.41 20.73 11.31
C SER A 29 -2.40 20.14 10.31
N CYS A 30 -1.50 19.28 10.79
CA CYS A 30 -1.22 18.04 10.05
C CYS A 30 -2.28 17.01 10.49
N CYS A 31 -3.51 17.15 9.98
CA CYS A 31 -4.55 16.16 10.18
C CYS A 31 -4.36 15.05 9.14
N TRP A 32 -3.76 13.94 9.55
CA TRP A 32 -3.66 12.73 8.72
C TRP A 32 -5.07 12.31 8.30
N MET A 33 -5.27 12.15 7.00
CA MET A 33 -6.57 11.70 6.49
C MET A 33 -6.61 10.17 6.54
N GLU A 34 -7.44 9.64 7.44
CA GLU A 34 -7.76 8.22 7.43
C GLU A 34 -8.79 7.94 6.34
N VAL A 35 -8.41 7.17 5.32
CA VAL A 35 -9.26 6.82 4.19
C VAL A 35 -9.81 5.41 4.34
N THR A 36 -11.13 5.33 4.33
CA THR A 36 -11.97 4.13 4.36
C THR A 36 -12.82 4.08 3.09
N ARG A 37 -13.57 3.00 2.90
CA ARG A 37 -14.49 2.83 1.76
C ARG A 37 -15.49 3.99 1.62
N ARG A 38 -15.91 4.63 2.73
CA ARG A 38 -16.92 5.70 2.72
C ARG A 38 -16.39 7.03 2.20
N ASN A 39 -15.16 7.41 2.56
CA ASN A 39 -14.56 8.68 2.17
C ASN A 39 -13.58 8.55 0.99
N PHE A 40 -13.40 7.33 0.47
CA PHE A 40 -12.55 7.06 -0.69
C PHE A 40 -12.83 7.94 -1.91
N PRO A 41 -14.09 8.22 -2.31
CA PRO A 41 -14.36 9.09 -3.46
C PRO A 41 -13.83 10.51 -3.28
N SER A 42 -13.97 11.08 -2.07
CA SER A 42 -13.46 12.41 -1.75
C SER A 42 -11.94 12.45 -1.73
N ALA A 43 -11.31 11.44 -1.12
CA ALA A 43 -9.85 11.31 -1.09
C ALA A 43 -9.25 11.16 -2.49
N LEU A 44 -9.92 10.42 -3.37
CA LEU A 44 -9.48 10.26 -4.77
C LEU A 44 -9.46 11.59 -5.51
N LEU A 45 -10.50 12.41 -5.37
CA LEU A 45 -10.57 13.75 -5.97
C LEU A 45 -9.45 14.66 -5.45
N GLU A 46 -9.20 14.61 -4.14
CA GLU A 46 -8.15 15.39 -3.50
C GLU A 46 -6.77 15.00 -4.04
N ILE A 47 -6.45 13.70 -4.08
CA ILE A 47 -5.20 13.18 -4.67
C ILE A 47 -5.06 13.61 -6.13
N SER A 48 -6.11 13.47 -6.95
CA SER A 48 -6.05 13.87 -8.36
C SER A 48 -5.77 15.37 -8.55
N SER A 49 -6.24 16.22 -7.63
CA SER A 49 -5.96 17.67 -7.65
C SER A 49 -4.56 18.03 -7.13
N LEU A 50 -4.04 17.25 -6.18
CA LEU A 50 -2.76 17.51 -5.53
C LEU A 50 -1.58 16.94 -6.32
N LEU A 51 -1.76 15.80 -7.01
CA LEU A 51 -0.70 15.13 -7.74
C LEU A 51 0.04 16.04 -8.74
N PRO A 52 -0.64 16.81 -9.62
CA PRO A 52 0.04 17.70 -10.57
C PRO A 52 0.88 18.80 -9.89
N ARG A 53 0.57 19.14 -8.64
CA ARG A 53 1.28 20.14 -7.85
C ARG A 53 2.37 19.52 -6.98
N SER A 54 2.34 18.21 -6.78
CA SER A 54 3.28 17.50 -5.92
C SER A 54 4.61 17.27 -6.64
N CYS A 55 5.70 17.42 -5.90
CA CYS A 55 7.05 17.20 -6.39
C CYS A 55 7.59 15.81 -6.02
N LEU A 56 7.01 15.20 -4.99
CA LEU A 56 7.45 13.92 -4.44
C LEU A 56 6.25 13.20 -3.82
N VAL A 57 6.23 11.88 -3.95
CA VAL A 57 5.32 10.99 -3.21
C VAL A 57 6.15 10.08 -2.32
N SER A 58 5.77 9.94 -1.05
CA SER A 58 6.30 8.84 -0.23
C SER A 58 5.24 7.81 0.08
N PHE A 59 5.64 6.56 0.27
CA PHE A 59 4.74 5.49 0.66
C PHE A 59 5.41 4.52 1.63
N ASP A 60 4.58 3.83 2.41
CA ASP A 60 4.95 2.67 3.23
C ASP A 60 3.69 1.88 3.56
N CYS A 61 3.83 0.57 3.73
CA CYS A 61 2.72 -0.36 3.83
C CYS A 61 2.79 -1.19 5.11
N GLU A 62 1.61 -1.56 5.62
CA GLU A 62 1.47 -2.51 6.71
C GLU A 62 0.90 -3.83 6.20
N PHE A 63 1.39 -4.95 6.75
CA PHE A 63 1.06 -6.31 6.29
C PHE A 63 0.58 -7.21 7.43
N THR A 64 -0.19 -8.25 7.09
CA THR A 64 -0.62 -9.28 8.06
C THR A 64 0.52 -10.16 8.58
N GLY A 65 1.68 -10.14 7.93
CA GLY A 65 2.87 -10.89 8.30
C GLY A 65 4.07 -10.49 7.44
N LEU A 66 5.27 -10.91 7.85
CA LEU A 66 6.52 -10.53 7.19
C LEU A 66 7.27 -11.73 6.59
N ARG A 67 7.05 -12.95 7.12
CA ARG A 67 7.88 -14.12 6.81
C ARG A 67 7.04 -15.36 6.55
N GLY A 68 7.28 -16.01 5.41
CA GLY A 68 6.71 -17.33 5.09
C GLY A 68 7.26 -18.44 5.99
N ASN A 69 6.61 -19.60 5.97
CA ASN A 69 6.92 -20.70 6.91
C ASN A 69 8.28 -21.37 6.70
N ASP A 70 8.81 -21.40 5.47
CA ASP A 70 9.91 -22.33 5.12
C ASP A 70 11.24 -21.67 4.74
N THR A 71 11.35 -20.35 4.80
CA THR A 71 12.52 -19.66 4.24
C THR A 71 13.00 -18.53 5.13
N ARG A 72 13.92 -18.86 6.05
CA ARG A 72 14.74 -17.82 6.69
C ARG A 72 15.60 -17.17 5.62
N GLU A 73 15.61 -15.84 5.62
CA GLU A 73 16.61 -15.05 4.92
C GLU A 73 17.95 -15.34 5.58
N GLU A 74 18.84 -15.99 4.83
CA GLU A 74 20.21 -16.22 5.26
C GLU A 74 21.09 -15.12 4.65
N TRP A 75 22.20 -14.82 5.32
CA TRP A 75 23.11 -13.78 4.86
C TRP A 75 23.83 -14.16 3.56
N GLU A 76 23.96 -15.46 3.30
CA GLU A 76 24.58 -16.07 2.12
C GLU A 76 23.66 -16.13 0.91
N ASP A 77 22.37 -15.77 1.08
CA ASP A 77 21.39 -15.85 -0.01
C ASP A 77 21.80 -14.97 -1.18
N THR A 78 21.80 -15.57 -2.37
CA THR A 78 21.85 -14.83 -3.62
C THR A 78 20.62 -13.91 -3.76
N PRO A 79 20.70 -12.81 -4.54
CA PRO A 79 19.53 -11.97 -4.80
C PRO A 79 18.31 -12.74 -5.33
N GLU A 80 18.53 -13.75 -6.17
CA GLU A 80 17.51 -14.60 -6.77
C GLU A 80 16.83 -15.52 -5.75
N GLU A 81 17.62 -16.12 -4.85
CA GLU A 81 17.09 -16.92 -3.73
C GLU A 81 16.30 -16.04 -2.78
N ARG A 82 16.86 -14.88 -2.38
CA ARG A 82 16.16 -13.93 -1.50
C ARG A 82 14.84 -13.47 -2.11
N TYR A 83 14.82 -13.17 -3.40
CA TYR A 83 13.58 -12.85 -4.12
C TYR A 83 12.58 -14.00 -4.07
N SER A 84 13.01 -15.24 -4.31
CA SER A 84 12.13 -16.42 -4.29
C SER A 84 11.51 -16.64 -2.91
N LYS A 85 12.30 -16.49 -1.84
CA LYS A 85 11.83 -16.55 -0.45
C LYS A 85 10.80 -15.47 -0.13
N LEU A 86 11.08 -14.22 -0.53
CA LEU A 86 10.18 -13.09 -0.29
C LEU A 86 8.88 -13.22 -1.10
N ARG A 87 8.97 -13.68 -2.35
CA ARG A 87 7.82 -13.90 -3.25
C ARG A 87 6.77 -14.81 -2.61
N ASP A 88 7.22 -15.92 -2.04
CA ASP A 88 6.33 -16.91 -1.44
C ASP A 88 5.61 -16.30 -0.22
N GLY A 89 6.32 -15.51 0.59
CA GLY A 89 5.69 -14.71 1.66
C GLY A 89 4.68 -13.69 1.13
N CYS A 90 5.04 -12.92 0.10
CA CYS A 90 4.18 -11.87 -0.48
C CYS A 90 2.86 -12.40 -1.06
N SER A 91 2.84 -13.68 -1.47
CA SER A 91 1.65 -14.34 -2.01
C SER A 91 0.69 -14.83 -0.92
N GLU A 92 1.21 -15.06 0.29
CA GLU A 92 0.44 -15.55 1.43
C GLU A 92 -0.07 -14.43 2.34
N PHE A 93 0.68 -13.35 2.52
CA PHE A 93 0.31 -12.24 3.40
C PHE A 93 -0.43 -11.14 2.65
N CYS A 94 -1.40 -10.53 3.35
CA CYS A 94 -2.22 -9.45 2.81
C CYS A 94 -1.64 -8.09 3.21
N LEU A 95 -1.70 -7.14 2.28
CA LEU A 95 -1.50 -5.72 2.53
C LEU A 95 -2.78 -5.13 3.14
N ILE A 96 -2.67 -4.52 4.34
CA ILE A 96 -3.83 -4.07 5.13
C ILE A 96 -3.95 -2.56 5.22
N GLN A 97 -2.84 -1.85 5.18
CA GLN A 97 -2.80 -0.40 5.21
C GLN A 97 -1.75 0.08 4.22
N TYR A 98 -2.11 1.12 3.47
CA TYR A 98 -1.21 1.77 2.54
C TYR A 98 -1.11 3.24 2.94
N GLY A 99 0.06 3.68 3.38
CA GLY A 99 0.35 5.07 3.69
C GLY A 99 0.88 5.77 2.44
N ILE A 100 0.29 6.91 2.07
CA ILE A 100 0.81 7.79 1.00
C ILE A 100 0.98 9.19 1.58
N CYS A 101 2.07 9.84 1.22
CA CYS A 101 2.31 11.23 1.56
C CYS A 101 2.67 12.02 0.31
N LEU A 102 1.88 13.04 0.00
CA LEU A 102 2.16 13.94 -1.11
C LEU A 102 2.90 15.18 -0.59
N PHE A 103 4.01 15.52 -1.23
CA PHE A 103 4.79 16.72 -0.91
C PHE A 103 4.58 17.76 -2.01
N VAL A 104 4.02 18.90 -1.63
CA VAL A 104 3.83 20.06 -2.50
C VAL A 104 4.87 21.11 -2.11
N LYS A 105 5.74 21.47 -3.07
CA LYS A 105 6.75 22.49 -2.84
C LYS A 105 6.11 23.88 -2.89
N GLN A 106 6.11 24.58 -1.75
CA GLN A 106 5.94 26.03 -1.70
C GLN A 106 7.33 26.69 -1.70
N GLU A 107 7.42 28.00 -1.90
CA GLU A 107 8.67 28.73 -2.21
C GLU A 107 9.89 28.26 -1.39
N ASN A 108 9.77 28.17 -0.06
CA ASN A 108 10.82 27.71 0.84
C ASN A 108 10.38 26.60 1.81
N GLU A 109 9.15 26.12 1.71
CA GLU A 109 8.59 25.11 2.62
C GLU A 109 7.91 24.00 1.83
N TYR A 110 7.84 22.79 2.41
CA TYR A 110 7.08 21.69 1.84
C TYR A 110 5.77 21.55 2.61
N GLU A 111 4.67 21.68 1.90
CA GLU A 111 3.37 21.30 2.41
C GLU A 111 3.17 19.80 2.21
N VAL A 112 2.70 19.12 3.25
CA VAL A 112 2.68 17.67 3.34
C VAL A 112 1.25 17.19 3.54
N PHE A 113 0.79 16.30 2.67
CA PHE A 113 -0.56 15.74 2.69
C PHE A 113 -0.50 14.22 2.90
N PRO A 114 -0.62 13.75 4.15
CA PRO A 114 -0.58 12.33 4.45
C PRO A 114 -1.96 11.67 4.43
N PHE A 115 -2.04 10.54 3.73
CA PHE A 115 -3.22 9.70 3.56
C PHE A 115 -2.93 8.28 4.05
N ASN A 116 -3.82 7.74 4.86
CA ASN A 116 -3.74 6.38 5.37
C ASN A 116 -4.92 5.56 4.87
N PHE A 117 -4.69 4.67 3.91
CA PHE A 117 -5.75 3.85 3.31
C PHE A 117 -5.86 2.50 4.01
N TYR A 118 -7.04 2.18 4.53
CA TYR A 118 -7.35 0.83 4.99
C TYR A 118 -7.79 -0.02 3.81
N LEU A 119 -7.09 -1.11 3.52
CA LEU A 119 -7.28 -1.93 2.34
C LEU A 119 -7.76 -3.33 2.69
N PHE A 120 -8.79 -3.83 2.00
CA PHE A 120 -9.29 -5.18 2.20
C PHE A 120 -9.54 -5.84 0.84
N PRO A 121 -9.12 -7.09 0.58
CA PRO A 121 -9.29 -7.73 -0.72
C PRO A 121 -10.75 -7.70 -1.22
N CYS A 122 -10.98 -7.36 -2.50
CA CYS A 122 -12.33 -7.48 -3.09
C CYS A 122 -12.76 -8.96 -3.07
N HIS A 123 -13.93 -9.25 -2.51
CA HIS A 123 -14.51 -10.61 -2.45
C HIS A 123 -15.84 -10.73 -3.22
N SER A 124 -16.34 -9.63 -3.79
CA SER A 124 -17.72 -9.56 -4.30
C SER A 124 -17.91 -10.03 -5.73
N LEU A 125 -16.87 -10.04 -6.58
CA LEU A 125 -16.99 -10.37 -8.01
C LEU A 125 -16.66 -11.85 -8.35
N GLY A 126 -16.90 -12.75 -7.39
CA GLY A 126 -16.84 -14.21 -7.60
C GLY A 126 -15.62 -14.91 -6.98
N ARG A 127 -15.61 -16.26 -7.06
CA ARG A 127 -14.63 -17.13 -6.36
C ARG A 127 -13.16 -16.87 -6.71
N ARG A 128 -12.87 -16.27 -7.86
CA ARG A 128 -11.50 -15.94 -8.26
C ARG A 128 -10.88 -14.84 -7.39
N LEU A 129 -11.71 -13.92 -6.89
CA LEU A 129 -11.26 -12.81 -6.06
C LEU A 129 -11.34 -13.13 -4.55
N ASP A 130 -12.09 -14.17 -4.19
CA ASP A 130 -12.16 -14.68 -2.82
C ASP A 130 -10.86 -15.42 -2.45
N ARG A 131 -9.83 -14.65 -2.13
CA ARG A 131 -8.48 -15.12 -1.81
C ARG A 131 -8.30 -15.26 -0.32
N CYS A 132 -7.81 -16.41 0.12
CA CYS A 132 -7.34 -16.59 1.49
C CYS A 132 -6.00 -15.91 1.69
N PHE A 133 -5.82 -15.25 2.83
CA PHE A 133 -4.53 -14.74 3.28
C PHE A 133 -4.18 -15.33 4.64
N ARG A 134 -2.88 -15.43 4.91
CA ARG A 134 -2.31 -15.84 6.18
C ARG A 134 -2.10 -14.63 7.08
N CYS A 135 -2.18 -14.84 8.39
CA CYS A 135 -1.83 -13.85 9.39
C CYS A 135 -0.74 -14.38 10.32
N GLN A 136 0.26 -13.56 10.58
CA GLN A 136 1.29 -13.85 11.56
C GLN A 136 0.88 -13.27 12.92
N PRO A 137 0.75 -14.09 13.99
CA PRO A 137 0.27 -13.61 15.30
C PRO A 137 1.11 -12.48 15.89
N SER A 138 2.44 -12.53 15.72
CA SER A 138 3.34 -11.47 16.22
C SER A 138 3.10 -10.14 15.51
N SER A 139 2.87 -10.16 14.19
CA SER A 139 2.60 -8.96 13.40
C SER A 139 1.25 -8.37 13.77
N LEU A 140 0.21 -9.20 13.89
CA LEU A 140 -1.09 -8.74 14.38
C LEU A 140 -1.01 -8.12 15.78
N LYS A 141 -0.21 -8.69 16.68
CA LYS A 141 -0.02 -8.13 18.03
C LYS A 141 0.69 -6.78 17.99
N LEU A 142 1.69 -6.61 17.12
CA LEU A 142 2.38 -5.34 16.93
C LEU A 142 1.43 -4.27 16.38
N LEU A 143 0.65 -4.60 15.35
CA LEU A 143 -0.36 -3.71 14.76
C LEU A 143 -1.46 -3.33 15.76
N SER A 144 -1.89 -4.29 16.59
CA SER A 144 -2.82 -4.01 17.68
C SER A 144 -2.25 -3.01 18.68
N ASN A 145 -0.95 -3.08 18.96
CA ASN A 145 -0.28 -2.18 19.91
C ASN A 145 0.02 -0.81 19.30
N SER A 146 0.17 -0.71 17.97
CA SER A 146 0.35 0.58 17.27
C SER A 146 -0.97 1.35 17.10
N GLY A 147 -2.12 0.71 17.36
CA GLY A 147 -3.43 1.34 17.34
C GLY A 147 -4.25 1.06 16.07
N LEU A 148 -3.88 0.04 15.28
CA LEU A 148 -4.67 -0.36 14.12
C LEU A 148 -6.04 -0.93 14.56
N ASP A 149 -7.14 -0.35 14.04
CA ASP A 149 -8.49 -0.88 14.26
C ASP A 149 -8.84 -1.97 13.22
N PHE A 150 -8.68 -3.23 13.63
CA PHE A 150 -9.03 -4.39 12.80
C PHE A 150 -10.51 -4.42 12.40
N ASN A 151 -11.40 -3.90 13.24
CA ASN A 151 -12.82 -3.90 12.91
C ASN A 151 -13.12 -2.89 11.80
N LYS A 152 -12.46 -1.73 11.84
CA LYS A 152 -12.53 -0.72 10.78
C LYS A 152 -11.93 -1.26 9.48
N TRP A 153 -10.79 -1.93 9.56
CA TRP A 153 -10.16 -2.60 8.43
C TRP A 153 -11.10 -3.60 7.73
N ILE A 154 -11.75 -4.49 8.49
CA ILE A 154 -12.64 -5.51 7.90
C ILE A 154 -13.95 -4.90 7.39
N ARG A 155 -14.58 -3.98 8.14
CA ARG A 155 -15.91 -3.44 7.79
C ARG A 155 -15.86 -2.37 6.72
N GLU A 156 -14.81 -1.55 6.73
CA GLU A 156 -14.72 -0.33 5.93
C GLU A 156 -13.44 -0.29 5.08
N GLY A 157 -12.76 -1.43 4.94
CA GLY A 157 -11.62 -1.56 4.05
C GLY A 157 -11.99 -1.28 2.60
N ILE A 158 -11.12 -0.53 1.93
CA ILE A 158 -11.27 -0.20 0.52
C ILE A 158 -10.89 -1.44 -0.28
N PRO A 159 -11.77 -1.92 -1.17
CA PRO A 159 -11.47 -3.01 -2.06
C PRO A 159 -10.37 -2.61 -3.04
N TYR A 160 -9.61 -3.61 -3.47
CA TYR A 160 -8.67 -3.49 -4.55
C TYR A 160 -8.68 -4.76 -5.39
N MET A 161 -8.19 -4.64 -6.61
CA MET A 161 -8.10 -5.73 -7.56
C MET A 161 -6.86 -5.57 -8.44
N ARG A 162 -6.28 -6.68 -8.86
CA ARG A 162 -5.16 -6.69 -9.80
C ARG A 162 -5.60 -6.25 -11.19
N GLU A 163 -4.68 -5.67 -11.94
CA GLU A 163 -4.88 -5.36 -13.36
C GLU A 163 -5.22 -6.63 -14.16
N THR A 164 -4.57 -7.76 -13.88
CA THR A 164 -4.87 -9.02 -14.58
C THR A 164 -6.28 -9.55 -14.29
N ASP A 165 -6.77 -9.36 -13.07
CA ASP A 165 -8.13 -9.72 -12.68
C ASP A 165 -9.17 -8.76 -13.28
N GLU A 166 -8.84 -7.46 -13.41
CA GLU A 166 -9.65 -6.46 -14.14
C GLU A 166 -9.83 -6.84 -15.60
N LEU A 167 -8.73 -7.16 -16.30
CA LEU A 167 -8.76 -7.53 -17.70
C LEU A 167 -9.54 -8.83 -17.91
N TRP A 168 -9.35 -9.82 -17.05
CA TRP A 168 -10.12 -11.07 -17.08
C TRP A 168 -11.61 -10.81 -16.91
N TRP A 169 -12.01 -9.98 -15.94
CA TRP A 169 -13.40 -9.66 -15.67
C TRP A 169 -14.04 -8.92 -16.86
N LYS A 170 -13.34 -7.91 -17.41
CA LYS A 170 -13.77 -7.16 -18.61
C LYS A 170 -13.96 -8.06 -19.82
N ARG A 171 -13.05 -9.02 -20.05
CA ARG A 171 -13.17 -9.98 -21.16
C ARG A 171 -14.41 -10.85 -21.03
N ARG A 172 -14.65 -11.43 -19.85
CA ARG A 172 -15.82 -12.29 -19.60
C ARG A 172 -17.14 -11.57 -19.74
N ARG A 173 -17.22 -10.28 -19.36
CA ARG A 173 -18.47 -9.52 -19.52
C ARG A 173 -18.71 -9.04 -20.94
N LYS A 174 -17.66 -8.72 -21.70
CA LYS A 174 -17.81 -8.48 -23.15
C LYS A 174 -18.39 -9.70 -23.85
N GLU A 175 -18.00 -10.91 -23.44
CA GLU A 175 -18.57 -12.16 -23.94
C GLU A 175 -20.02 -12.40 -23.47
N ALA A 176 -20.43 -11.81 -22.34
CA ALA A 176 -21.76 -11.98 -21.74
C ALA A 176 -22.75 -10.82 -22.03
N GLU A 177 -22.34 -9.78 -22.77
CA GLU A 177 -23.16 -8.58 -23.09
C GLU A 177 -23.78 -7.85 -21.87
N GLU A 178 -23.18 -7.93 -20.69
CA GLU A 178 -23.71 -7.27 -19.48
C GLU A 178 -22.92 -5.99 -19.13
N PRO A 179 -23.54 -4.80 -19.20
CA PRO A 179 -22.87 -3.54 -18.88
C PRO A 179 -23.26 -3.09 -17.46
N SER A 180 -22.42 -3.41 -16.47
CA SER A 180 -22.42 -2.65 -15.21
C SER A 180 -20.99 -2.39 -14.78
N ASP A 181 -20.44 -1.27 -15.25
CA ASP A 181 -19.12 -0.79 -14.86
C ASP A 181 -19.08 -0.31 -13.39
N GLU A 182 -20.25 -0.11 -12.77
CA GLU A 182 -20.37 0.36 -11.39
C GLU A 182 -19.85 -0.67 -10.38
N GLU A 183 -20.19 -1.95 -10.58
CA GLU A 183 -19.71 -3.05 -9.72
C GLU A 183 -18.18 -3.19 -9.80
N LEU A 184 -17.64 -3.02 -11.00
CA LEU A 184 -16.20 -3.03 -11.23
C LEU A 184 -15.52 -1.83 -10.56
N ASN A 185 -16.07 -0.63 -10.75
CA ASN A 185 -15.55 0.60 -10.13
C ASN A 185 -15.52 0.51 -8.60
N GLN A 186 -16.53 -0.14 -8.01
CA GLN A 186 -16.56 -0.40 -6.58
C GLN A 186 -15.49 -1.39 -6.13
N CYS A 187 -15.11 -2.39 -6.93
CA CYS A 187 -14.06 -3.35 -6.56
C CYS A 187 -12.64 -2.91 -6.93
N LEU A 188 -12.46 -2.06 -7.95
CA LEU A 188 -11.17 -1.47 -8.26
C LEU A 188 -10.65 -0.64 -7.10
N GLY A 189 -11.52 0.15 -6.47
CA GLY A 189 -11.23 0.96 -5.27
C GLY A 189 -9.83 1.54 -5.31
N PHE A 190 -8.95 1.10 -4.40
CA PHE A 190 -7.60 1.64 -4.25
C PHE A 190 -6.68 1.43 -5.46
N SER A 191 -6.91 0.40 -6.30
CA SER A 191 -6.14 0.19 -7.54
C SER A 191 -6.18 1.42 -8.46
N ARG A 192 -7.23 2.25 -8.36
CA ARG A 192 -7.32 3.53 -9.08
C ARG A 192 -6.30 4.55 -8.56
N VAL A 193 -6.12 4.66 -7.25
CA VAL A 193 -5.11 5.56 -6.65
C VAL A 193 -3.72 5.11 -7.07
N PHE A 194 -3.44 3.79 -6.96
CA PHE A 194 -2.19 3.21 -7.43
C PHE A 194 -1.90 3.57 -8.89
N LYS A 195 -2.88 3.39 -9.79
CA LYS A 195 -2.74 3.70 -11.20
C LYS A 195 -2.47 5.18 -11.46
N ILE A 196 -3.19 6.08 -10.81
CA ILE A 196 -2.99 7.52 -10.99
C ILE A 196 -1.59 7.93 -10.52
N ILE A 197 -1.08 7.36 -9.41
CA ILE A 197 0.28 7.61 -8.95
C ILE A 197 1.31 7.04 -9.94
N ALA A 198 1.11 5.82 -10.42
CA ALA A 198 1.99 5.19 -11.41
C ALA A 198 2.06 6.00 -12.72
N ASP A 199 0.92 6.52 -13.19
CA ASP A 199 0.82 7.32 -14.42
C ASP A 199 1.34 8.76 -14.24
N SER A 200 1.50 9.24 -13.00
CA SER A 200 1.88 10.63 -12.71
C SER A 200 3.34 10.99 -13.05
N ASN A 201 4.22 10.00 -13.23
CA ASN A 201 5.68 10.18 -13.40
C ASN A 201 6.36 10.97 -12.27
N ILE A 202 5.74 11.06 -11.10
CA ILE A 202 6.29 11.75 -9.93
C ILE A 202 7.26 10.80 -9.21
N PRO A 203 8.43 11.28 -8.73
CA PRO A 203 9.33 10.43 -7.96
C PRO A 203 8.64 9.87 -6.72
N VAL A 204 8.76 8.55 -6.55
CA VAL A 204 8.22 7.82 -5.40
C VAL A 204 9.38 7.41 -4.49
N VAL A 205 9.31 7.75 -3.20
CA VAL A 205 10.33 7.46 -2.20
C VAL A 205 9.73 6.61 -1.08
N GLY A 206 10.52 5.70 -0.55
CA GLY A 206 10.20 5.05 0.71
C GLY A 206 11.47 4.56 1.39
N HIS A 207 11.33 3.90 2.53
CA HIS A 207 12.45 3.42 3.33
C HIS A 207 12.40 1.89 3.45
N SER A 208 13.44 1.20 2.98
CA SER A 208 13.50 -0.28 2.97
C SER A 208 12.35 -0.94 2.18
N VAL A 209 12.00 -0.34 1.04
CA VAL A 209 10.79 -0.61 0.26
C VAL A 209 10.73 -1.94 -0.48
N LEU A 210 11.71 -2.84 -0.33
CA LEU A 210 11.74 -4.07 -1.13
C LEU A 210 10.45 -4.89 -0.91
N LEU A 211 10.07 -5.08 0.35
CA LEU A 211 8.86 -5.82 0.69
C LEU A 211 7.60 -5.05 0.23
N ASP A 212 7.56 -3.74 0.43
CA ASP A 212 6.45 -2.88 -0.01
C ASP A 212 6.24 -2.95 -1.52
N LEU A 213 7.30 -2.88 -2.31
CA LEU A 213 7.23 -2.98 -3.77
C LEU A 213 6.74 -4.35 -4.21
N LEU A 214 7.23 -5.44 -3.59
CA LEU A 214 6.80 -6.80 -3.91
C LEU A 214 5.31 -7.00 -3.59
N HIS A 215 4.85 -6.53 -2.43
CA HIS A 215 3.44 -6.58 -2.08
C HIS A 215 2.60 -5.70 -3.00
N THR A 216 3.03 -4.47 -3.29
CA THR A 216 2.33 -3.54 -4.19
C THR A 216 2.17 -4.16 -5.58
N TYR A 217 3.24 -4.74 -6.14
CA TYR A 217 3.17 -5.47 -7.40
C TYR A 217 2.19 -6.65 -7.32
N SER A 218 2.37 -7.52 -6.32
CA SER A 218 1.55 -8.72 -6.10
C SER A 218 0.06 -8.42 -5.91
N HIS A 219 -0.30 -7.26 -5.34
CA HIS A 219 -1.69 -6.96 -4.99
C HIS A 219 -2.40 -6.07 -6.02
N PHE A 220 -1.67 -5.26 -6.80
CA PHE A 220 -2.28 -4.33 -7.77
C PHE A 220 -1.99 -4.65 -9.24
N ILE A 221 -0.90 -5.34 -9.55
CA ILE A 221 -0.49 -5.60 -10.94
C ILE A 221 -0.78 -7.05 -11.31
N ASP A 222 0.06 -7.97 -10.84
CA ASP A 222 -0.02 -9.39 -11.15
C ASP A 222 0.74 -10.25 -10.14
N ASP A 223 0.67 -11.57 -10.27
CA ASP A 223 1.57 -12.46 -9.54
C ASP A 223 3.03 -12.16 -9.83
N LEU A 224 3.84 -12.16 -8.77
CA LEU A 224 5.27 -11.95 -8.87
C LEU A 224 5.91 -13.03 -9.78
N PRO A 225 6.74 -12.63 -10.76
CA PRO A 225 7.28 -13.55 -11.75
C PRO A 225 8.15 -14.65 -11.12
N LYS A 226 8.15 -15.84 -11.73
CA LYS A 226 9.07 -16.90 -11.33
C LYS A 226 10.44 -16.64 -11.94
N VAL A 227 11.48 -16.66 -11.12
CA VAL A 227 12.86 -16.68 -11.60
C VAL A 227 13.12 -18.06 -12.18
N GLN A 228 13.34 -18.14 -13.49
CA GLN A 228 13.93 -19.33 -14.10
C GLN A 228 15.41 -19.29 -13.76
N ILE A 229 15.80 -19.99 -12.70
CA ILE A 229 17.22 -20.23 -12.43
C ILE A 229 17.69 -21.15 -13.55
N GLY A 230 18.49 -20.61 -14.47
CA GLY A 230 19.10 -21.41 -15.54
C GLY A 230 19.88 -22.55 -14.91
N THR A 231 19.45 -23.78 -15.20
CA THR A 231 20.19 -25.01 -14.90
C THR A 231 21.47 -25.08 -15.72
#